data_AF-A0A7X4EZX5-F1
#
_entry.id   AF-A0A7X4EZX5-F1
#
_cell.length_a   1.000
_cell.length_b   1.000
_cell.length_c   1.000
_cell.angle_alpha   90.00
_cell.angle_beta   90.00
_cell.angle_gamma   90.00
#
_symmetry.space_group_name_H-M   'P 1'
#
loop_
_entity.id
_entity.type
_entity.pdbx_description
1 polymer ?
#
loop_
_entity_poly.entity_id
_entity_poly.type
_entity_poly.pdbx_seq_one_letter_code
_entity_poly.pdbx_strand_id
1 'polypeptide(L)'
;PLNLMVGRFDLAFVVIYLLPLLVLALSFNVLSEEREQGTLALTLSQPVSARGVVAAKLAFRALLAVGMVLAVSLVGLLVTGGFGAPGRILLWCAAVVAYALFWFVLAAWVNSLRRSSAWNATVLVGAWLVLVVVLPASINIAAGLLHPLPSRVQMITAQREASNEAVNRRSELLARYLEDHPEMAEGVVAEEPGLGALAWAATDAVNRRLEEVTAEHDARRAEQIALVRRYRFLSPALLAQEVLLDAAGTGDARFAGFQSQVRAFAERWRDFFVPAIVAGEQMDASALSRVPQFRLADEASGEVARRAAVPLAVLGALLGLVAAGAGVRLGRVRGAT
;
A
#
# COMPACT_ATOMS: atom_id res chain seq x y z
N PRO A 1 1.02 1.41 21.27
CA PRO A 1 0.72 0.81 19.93
C PRO A 1 -0.41 1.50 19.13
N LEU A 2 -1.07 2.55 19.66
CA LEU A 2 -2.07 3.35 18.92
C LEU A 2 -1.48 4.14 17.73
N ASN A 3 -0.17 4.44 17.76
CA ASN A 3 0.56 5.15 16.70
C ASN A 3 0.74 4.35 15.39
N LEU A 4 0.34 3.07 15.34
CA LEU A 4 0.34 2.28 14.10
C LEU A 4 -1.04 2.27 13.41
N MET A 5 -2.12 2.69 14.10
CA MET A 5 -3.46 2.75 13.54
C MET A 5 -3.79 4.12 12.95
N VAL A 6 -3.17 5.19 13.46
CA VAL A 6 -3.05 6.46 12.74
C VAL A 6 -1.92 6.25 11.73
N GLY A 7 -2.22 6.33 10.43
CA GLY A 7 -1.23 6.10 9.38
C GLY A 7 0.09 6.82 9.67
N ARG A 8 1.23 6.15 9.40
CA ARG A 8 2.55 6.77 9.55
C ARG A 8 2.55 8.10 8.81
N PHE A 9 2.94 9.18 9.49
CA PHE A 9 3.20 10.45 8.84
C PHE A 9 4.48 10.32 8.01
N ASP A 10 4.32 9.84 6.77
CA ASP A 10 5.40 9.61 5.82
C ASP A 10 5.22 10.47 4.56
N LEU A 11 6.18 10.39 3.62
CA LEU A 11 6.13 11.20 2.42
C LEU A 11 4.94 10.82 1.51
N ALA A 12 4.51 9.56 1.51
CA ALA A 12 3.32 9.14 0.76
C ALA A 12 2.07 9.81 1.34
N PHE A 13 1.93 9.91 2.66
CA PHE A 13 0.87 10.69 3.30
C PHE A 13 0.89 12.16 2.85
N VAL A 14 2.06 12.79 2.82
CA VAL A 14 2.21 14.17 2.35
C VAL A 14 1.75 14.32 0.90
N VAL A 15 2.16 13.40 0.02
CA VAL A 15 1.76 13.39 -1.39
C VAL A 15 0.27 13.15 -1.56
N ILE A 16 -0.35 12.25 -0.79
CA ILE A 16 -1.76 11.89 -0.97
C ILE A 16 -2.71 12.94 -0.40
N TYR A 17 -2.42 13.49 0.78
CA TYR A 17 -3.34 14.37 1.50
C TYR A 17 -3.01 15.86 1.35
N LEU A 18 -1.73 16.25 1.47
CA LEU A 18 -1.32 17.65 1.52
C LEU A 18 -1.04 18.25 0.13
N LEU A 19 -0.37 17.51 -0.76
CA LEU A 19 -0.06 18.00 -2.10
C LEU A 19 -1.32 18.44 -2.88
N PRO A 20 -2.45 17.71 -2.87
CA PRO A 20 -3.67 18.18 -3.51
C PRO A 20 -4.14 19.52 -2.95
N LEU A 21 -4.17 19.68 -1.63
CA LEU A 21 -4.60 20.93 -0.98
C LEU A 21 -3.70 22.10 -1.37
N LEU A 22 -2.37 21.87 -1.44
CA LEU A 22 -1.43 22.86 -1.95
C LEU A 22 -1.73 23.24 -3.39
N VAL A 23 -1.95 22.25 -4.27
CA VAL A 23 -2.30 22.47 -5.67
C VAL A 23 -3.60 23.29 -5.79
N LEU A 24 -4.61 22.96 -4.98
CA LEU A 24 -5.89 23.66 -4.96
C LEU A 24 -5.75 25.10 -4.47
N ALA A 25 -5.02 25.32 -3.36
CA ALA A 25 -4.73 26.65 -2.83
C ALA A 25 -4.01 27.53 -3.85
N LEU A 26 -3.09 26.95 -4.62
CA LEU A 26 -2.37 27.65 -5.67
C LEU A 26 -3.22 27.90 -6.93
N SER A 27 -4.36 27.23 -7.13
CA SER A 27 -5.03 27.17 -8.44
C SER A 27 -6.50 27.54 -8.46
N PHE A 28 -7.18 27.60 -7.30
CA PHE A 28 -8.64 27.74 -7.23
C PHE A 28 -9.18 29.01 -7.91
N ASN A 29 -8.38 30.09 -7.94
CA ASN A 29 -8.79 31.40 -8.45
C ASN A 29 -8.09 31.83 -9.75
N VAL A 30 -7.37 30.93 -10.42
CA VAL A 30 -6.46 31.30 -11.54
C VAL A 30 -7.13 32.14 -12.64
N LEU A 31 -8.42 31.94 -12.87
CA LEU A 31 -9.21 32.72 -13.83
C LEU A 31 -10.21 33.66 -13.16
N SER A 32 -10.79 33.26 -12.02
CA SER A 32 -11.82 34.06 -11.35
C SER A 32 -11.27 35.33 -10.74
N GLU A 33 -10.02 35.33 -10.27
CA GLU A 33 -9.36 36.51 -9.69
C GLU A 33 -9.22 37.65 -10.71
N GLU A 34 -8.68 37.38 -11.90
CA GLU A 34 -8.55 38.40 -12.95
C GLU A 34 -9.91 38.88 -13.45
N ARG A 35 -10.91 38.01 -13.45
CA ARG A 35 -12.26 38.39 -13.84
C ARG A 35 -12.91 39.31 -12.80
N GLU A 36 -12.77 38.97 -11.52
CA GLU A 36 -13.30 39.75 -10.39
C GLU A 36 -12.60 41.12 -10.28
N GLN A 37 -11.33 41.21 -10.68
CA GLN A 37 -10.56 42.46 -10.77
C GLN A 37 -10.77 43.24 -12.09
N GLY A 38 -11.52 42.69 -13.05
CA GLY A 38 -11.75 43.30 -14.37
C GLY A 38 -10.54 43.26 -15.31
N THR A 39 -9.40 42.68 -14.90
CA THR A 39 -8.17 42.61 -15.70
C THR A 39 -8.21 41.52 -16.76
N LEU A 40 -9.10 40.53 -16.63
CA LEU A 40 -9.23 39.45 -17.61
C LEU A 40 -9.56 39.96 -19.03
N ALA A 41 -10.37 41.01 -19.15
CA ALA A 41 -10.68 41.62 -20.45
C ALA A 41 -9.44 42.25 -21.10
N LEU A 42 -8.56 42.86 -20.30
CA LEU A 42 -7.30 43.43 -20.76
C LEU A 42 -6.30 42.35 -21.19
N THR A 43 -6.25 41.22 -20.50
CA THR A 43 -5.40 40.10 -20.90
C THR A 43 -5.86 39.47 -22.21
N LEU A 44 -7.18 39.33 -22.40
CA LEU A 44 -7.77 38.70 -23.59
C LEU A 44 -7.92 39.65 -24.79
N SER A 45 -7.60 40.94 -24.66
CA SER A 45 -7.49 41.86 -25.81
C SER A 45 -6.16 41.72 -26.55
N GLN A 46 -5.16 41.11 -25.90
CA GLN A 46 -3.92 40.68 -26.53
C GLN A 46 -4.15 39.43 -27.39
N PRO A 47 -3.28 39.12 -28.36
CA PRO A 47 -3.40 37.93 -29.23
C PRO A 47 -3.06 36.62 -28.49
N VAL A 48 -3.67 36.41 -27.32
CA VAL A 48 -3.50 35.23 -26.46
C VAL A 48 -4.85 34.59 -26.17
N SER A 49 -4.88 33.26 -26.15
CA SER A 49 -6.10 32.53 -25.79
C SER A 49 -6.20 32.33 -24.28
N ALA A 50 -7.42 32.32 -23.74
CA ALA A 50 -7.65 31.99 -22.32
C ALA A 50 -7.06 30.62 -21.94
N ARG A 51 -7.11 29.65 -22.86
CA ARG A 51 -6.44 28.35 -22.73
C ARG A 51 -4.94 28.51 -22.49
N GLY A 52 -4.27 29.30 -23.33
CA GLY A 52 -2.82 29.52 -23.25
C GLY A 52 -2.42 30.22 -21.95
N VAL A 53 -3.16 31.25 -21.55
CA VAL A 53 -2.90 31.98 -20.29
C VAL A 53 -3.06 31.07 -19.07
N VAL A 54 -4.17 30.32 -18.98
CA VAL A 54 -4.41 29.40 -17.86
C VAL A 54 -3.38 28.27 -17.87
N ALA A 55 -3.08 27.67 -19.03
CA ALA A 55 -2.09 26.61 -19.14
C ALA A 55 -0.69 27.07 -18.70
N ALA A 56 -0.25 28.26 -19.11
CA ALA A 56 1.05 28.81 -18.70
C ALA A 56 1.12 29.05 -17.18
N LYS A 57 0.09 29.67 -16.60
CA LYS A 57 0.03 29.92 -15.14
C LYS A 57 0.04 28.62 -14.34
N LEU A 58 -0.76 27.64 -14.75
CA LEU A 58 -0.83 26.35 -14.06
C LEU A 58 0.44 25.51 -14.28
N ALA A 59 1.07 25.56 -15.46
CA ALA A 59 2.33 24.87 -15.71
C ALA A 59 3.45 25.38 -14.80
N PHE A 60 3.56 26.70 -14.60
CA PHE A 60 4.52 27.27 -13.65
C PHE A 60 4.25 26.81 -12.22
N ARG A 61 3.00 26.87 -11.77
CA ARG A 61 2.58 26.40 -10.43
C ARG A 61 2.81 24.90 -10.26
N ALA A 62 2.60 24.10 -11.30
CA ALA A 62 2.85 22.67 -11.31
C ALA A 62 4.35 22.36 -11.21
N LEU A 63 5.20 23.06 -11.98
CA LEU A 63 6.64 22.91 -11.89
C LEU A 63 7.15 23.19 -10.47
N LEU A 64 6.63 24.24 -9.83
CA LEU A 64 7.01 24.58 -8.45
C LEU A 64 6.54 23.52 -7.44
N ALA A 65 5.27 23.14 -7.48
CA ALA A 65 4.71 22.18 -6.52
C ALA A 65 5.32 20.78 -6.68
N VAL A 66 5.42 20.28 -7.92
CA VAL A 66 6.03 18.98 -8.22
C VAL A 66 7.52 19.02 -7.95
N GLY A 67 8.23 20.07 -8.40
CA GLY A 67 9.65 20.24 -8.17
C GLY A 67 10.01 20.23 -6.69
N MET A 68 9.20 20.87 -5.84
CA MET A 68 9.37 20.82 -4.39
C MET A 68 9.27 19.40 -3.83
N VAL A 69 8.23 18.63 -4.20
CA VAL A 69 8.05 17.25 -3.73
C VAL A 69 9.16 16.33 -4.23
N LEU A 70 9.58 16.49 -5.49
CA LEU A 70 10.68 15.70 -6.06
C LEU A 70 12.03 16.06 -5.42
N ALA A 71 12.26 17.33 -5.09
CA ALA A 71 13.47 17.76 -4.37
C ALA A 71 13.52 17.14 -2.96
N VAL A 72 12.41 17.15 -2.23
CA VAL A 72 12.32 16.46 -0.91
C VAL A 72 12.55 14.95 -1.06
N SER A 73 11.98 14.33 -2.10
CA SER A 73 12.20 12.92 -2.40
C SER A 73 13.69 12.62 -2.69
N LEU A 74 14.36 13.49 -3.45
CA LEU A 74 15.78 13.39 -3.75
C LEU A 74 16.65 13.52 -2.50
N VAL A 75 16.34 14.46 -1.60
CA VAL A 75 17.04 14.58 -0.30
C VAL A 75 16.90 13.28 0.49
N GLY A 76 15.69 12.70 0.55
CA GLY A 76 15.47 11.40 1.19
C GLY A 76 16.33 10.28 0.59
N LEU A 77 16.44 10.22 -0.73
CA LEU A 77 17.30 9.25 -1.42
C LEU A 77 18.78 9.46 -1.12
N LEU A 78 19.26 10.71 -1.10
CA LEU A 78 20.64 11.06 -0.78
C LEU A 78 21.01 10.67 0.65
N VAL A 79 20.14 10.92 1.62
CA VAL A 79 20.38 10.61 3.03
C VAL A 79 20.38 9.10 3.29
N THR A 80 19.52 8.35 2.59
CA THR A 80 19.36 6.90 2.80
C THR A 80 20.26 6.04 1.92
N GLY A 81 20.92 6.62 0.90
CA GLY A 81 21.66 5.86 -0.11
C GLY A 81 20.75 4.99 -1.00
N GLY A 82 19.46 5.31 -1.11
CA GLY A 82 18.42 4.49 -1.73
C GLY A 82 18.46 4.35 -3.26
N PHE A 83 19.61 4.55 -3.91
CA PHE A 83 19.76 4.55 -5.36
C PHE A 83 19.81 3.15 -6.01
N GLY A 84 19.77 2.08 -5.21
CA GLY A 84 19.90 0.69 -5.69
C GLY A 84 18.75 0.18 -6.57
N ALA A 85 17.64 0.93 -6.70
CA ALA A 85 16.47 0.54 -7.49
C ALA A 85 15.94 1.69 -8.36
N PRO A 86 16.62 2.09 -9.45
CA PRO A 86 16.23 3.25 -10.27
C PRO A 86 14.82 3.13 -10.88
N GLY A 87 14.37 1.91 -11.19
CA GLY A 87 13.01 1.68 -11.68
C GLY A 87 11.94 2.06 -10.65
N ARG A 88 12.17 1.79 -9.36
CA ARG A 88 11.25 2.18 -8.27
C ARG A 88 11.24 3.69 -8.07
N ILE A 89 12.40 4.34 -8.19
CA ILE A 89 12.50 5.82 -8.15
C ILE A 89 11.72 6.45 -9.30
N LEU A 90 11.84 5.92 -10.51
CA LEU A 90 11.08 6.40 -11.67
C LEU A 90 9.57 6.23 -11.47
N LEU A 91 9.14 5.09 -10.94
CA LEU A 91 7.72 4.85 -10.62
C LEU A 91 7.20 5.83 -9.57
N TRP A 92 7.98 6.10 -8.52
CA TRP A 92 7.66 7.11 -7.51
C TRP A 92 7.45 8.49 -8.14
N CYS A 93 8.43 8.95 -8.93
CA CYS A 93 8.36 10.24 -9.61
C CYS A 93 7.17 10.32 -10.57
N ALA A 94 6.92 9.27 -11.35
CA ALA A 94 5.79 9.20 -12.27
C ALA A 94 4.45 9.29 -11.55
N ALA A 95 4.28 8.61 -10.41
CA ALA A 95 3.07 8.67 -9.60
C ALA A 95 2.84 10.08 -9.02
N VAL A 96 3.88 10.70 -8.46
CA VAL A 96 3.81 12.08 -7.93
C VAL A 96 3.39 13.06 -9.03
N VAL A 97 4.03 12.99 -10.21
CA VAL A 97 3.74 13.87 -11.35
C VAL A 97 2.30 13.66 -11.82
N ALA A 98 1.90 12.41 -12.10
CA ALA A 98 0.56 12.10 -12.60
C ALA A 98 -0.54 12.53 -11.62
N TYR A 99 -0.34 12.30 -10.33
CA TYR A 99 -1.29 12.69 -9.28
C TYR A 99 -1.40 14.21 -9.14
N ALA A 100 -0.28 14.92 -9.14
CA ALA A 100 -0.28 16.39 -9.10
C ALA A 100 -0.99 16.98 -10.33
N LEU A 101 -0.67 16.48 -11.52
CA LEU A 101 -1.27 16.94 -12.77
C LEU A 101 -2.78 16.69 -12.80
N PHE A 102 -3.27 15.57 -12.25
CA PHE A 102 -4.70 15.33 -12.10
C PHE A 102 -5.39 16.47 -11.33
N TRP A 103 -4.82 16.92 -10.21
CA TRP A 103 -5.38 18.02 -9.41
C TRP A 103 -5.31 19.37 -10.11
N PHE A 104 -4.21 19.68 -10.80
CA PHE A 104 -4.11 20.91 -11.60
C PHE A 104 -5.13 20.95 -12.73
N VAL A 105 -5.33 19.82 -13.41
CA VAL A 105 -6.31 19.68 -14.48
C VAL A 105 -7.74 19.77 -13.95
N LEU A 106 -8.02 19.21 -12.77
CA LEU A 106 -9.29 19.37 -12.07
C LEU A 106 -9.54 20.84 -11.69
N ALA A 107 -8.53 21.52 -11.16
CA ALA A 107 -8.61 22.95 -10.86
C ALA A 107 -8.85 23.79 -12.14
N ALA A 108 -8.20 23.46 -13.25
CA ALA A 108 -8.43 24.09 -14.54
C ALA A 108 -9.88 23.89 -15.02
N TRP A 109 -10.41 22.67 -14.87
CA TRP A 109 -11.78 22.34 -15.24
C TRP A 109 -12.80 23.13 -14.40
N VAL A 110 -12.61 23.22 -13.08
CA VAL A 110 -13.49 24.01 -12.21
C VAL A 110 -13.41 25.50 -12.55
N ASN A 111 -12.20 26.05 -12.73
CA ASN A 111 -12.04 27.45 -13.16
C ASN A 111 -12.71 27.74 -14.52
N SER A 112 -12.71 26.77 -15.44
CA SER A 112 -13.38 26.90 -16.75
C SER A 112 -14.90 27.09 -16.66
N LEU A 113 -15.51 26.80 -15.50
CA LEU A 113 -16.94 27.04 -15.25
C LEU A 113 -17.27 28.52 -15.06
N ARG A 114 -16.27 29.40 -14.96
CA ARG A 114 -16.45 30.86 -14.79
C ARG A 114 -17.38 31.17 -13.61
N ARG A 115 -17.16 30.52 -12.48
CA ARG A 115 -17.81 30.85 -11.20
C ARG A 115 -16.85 31.69 -10.34
N SER A 116 -17.33 32.19 -9.20
CA SER A 116 -16.51 33.03 -8.32
C SER A 116 -15.36 32.26 -7.69
N SER A 117 -14.35 32.97 -7.21
CA SER A 117 -13.20 32.37 -6.49
C SER A 117 -13.67 31.55 -5.29
N ALA A 118 -14.63 32.06 -4.52
CA ALA A 118 -15.23 31.34 -3.40
C ALA A 118 -15.91 30.03 -3.83
N TRP A 119 -16.70 30.05 -4.91
CA TRP A 119 -17.37 28.85 -5.43
C TRP A 119 -16.36 27.80 -5.90
N ASN A 120 -15.31 28.23 -6.63
CA ASN A 120 -14.26 27.33 -7.10
C ASN A 120 -13.55 26.65 -5.91
N ALA A 121 -13.21 27.41 -4.88
CA ALA A 121 -12.59 26.88 -3.66
C ALA A 121 -13.48 25.83 -3.00
N THR A 122 -14.77 26.14 -2.78
CA THR A 122 -15.72 25.21 -2.17
C THR A 122 -15.84 23.90 -2.96
N VAL A 123 -15.97 23.98 -4.29
CA VAL A 123 -16.09 22.78 -5.14
C VAL A 123 -14.82 21.95 -5.14
N LEU A 124 -13.65 22.60 -5.22
CA LEU A 124 -12.37 21.88 -5.23
C LEU A 124 -12.06 21.22 -3.88
N VAL A 125 -12.33 21.89 -2.76
CA VAL A 125 -12.21 21.30 -1.43
C VAL A 125 -13.23 20.17 -1.24
N GLY A 126 -14.45 20.33 -1.72
CA GLY A 126 -15.45 19.26 -1.72
C GLY A 126 -15.02 18.04 -2.55
N ALA A 127 -14.46 18.27 -3.75
CA ALA A 127 -13.92 17.21 -4.59
C ALA A 127 -12.73 16.51 -3.92
N TRP A 128 -11.85 17.25 -3.26
CA TRP A 128 -10.78 16.70 -2.43
C TRP A 128 -11.32 15.81 -1.32
N LEU A 129 -12.28 16.30 -0.54
CA LEU A 129 -12.88 15.54 0.55
C LEU A 129 -13.49 14.23 0.04
N VAL A 130 -14.22 14.28 -1.07
CA VAL A 130 -14.85 13.10 -1.66
C VAL A 130 -13.81 12.11 -2.20
N LEU A 131 -12.87 12.57 -3.04
CA LEU A 131 -11.95 11.69 -3.77
C LEU A 131 -10.82 11.12 -2.89
N VAL A 132 -10.40 11.87 -1.87
CA VAL A 132 -9.26 11.51 -1.00
C VAL A 132 -9.70 10.91 0.34
N VAL A 133 -10.86 11.30 0.87
CA VAL A 133 -11.30 10.87 2.20
C VAL A 133 -12.53 9.96 2.13
N VAL A 134 -13.66 10.50 1.66
CA VAL A 134 -14.96 9.80 1.74
C VAL A 134 -14.94 8.52 0.91
N LEU A 135 -14.49 8.59 -0.34
CA LEU A 135 -14.55 7.47 -1.25
C LEU A 135 -13.57 6.34 -0.85
N PRO A 136 -12.28 6.62 -0.53
CA PRO A 136 -11.39 5.59 0.03
C PRO A 136 -11.92 4.97 1.33
N ALA A 137 -12.43 5.79 2.27
CA ALA A 137 -12.99 5.28 3.51
C ALA A 137 -14.21 4.39 3.26
N SER A 138 -15.11 4.79 2.37
CA SER A 138 -16.30 4.00 2.00
C SER A 138 -15.94 2.65 1.40
N ILE A 139 -14.93 2.61 0.51
CA ILE A 139 -14.45 1.36 -0.10
C ILE A 139 -13.84 0.44 0.97
N ASN A 140 -13.03 0.99 1.88
CA ASN A 140 -12.42 0.21 2.97
C ASN A 140 -13.47 -0.32 3.97
N ILE A 141 -14.46 0.51 4.33
CA ILE A 141 -15.58 0.08 5.19
C ILE A 141 -16.37 -1.03 4.51
N ALA A 142 -16.70 -0.87 3.21
CA ALA A 142 -17.40 -1.90 2.45
C ALA A 142 -16.61 -3.21 2.39
N ALA A 143 -15.30 -3.16 2.19
CA ALA A 143 -14.43 -4.33 2.25
C ALA A 143 -14.49 -5.01 3.62
N GLY A 144 -14.43 -4.24 4.71
CA GLY A 144 -14.51 -4.75 6.08
C GLY A 144 -15.88 -5.34 6.45
N LEU A 145 -16.97 -4.83 5.89
CA LEU A 145 -18.32 -5.36 6.10
C LEU A 145 -18.58 -6.64 5.29
N LEU A 146 -18.10 -6.71 4.04
CA LEU A 146 -18.29 -7.87 3.17
C LEU A 146 -17.37 -9.04 3.54
N HIS A 147 -16.17 -8.74 4.05
CA HIS A 147 -15.18 -9.73 4.44
C HIS A 147 -14.68 -9.43 5.86
N PRO A 148 -15.51 -9.66 6.91
CA PRO A 148 -15.14 -9.31 8.29
C PRO A 148 -13.90 -10.08 8.74
N LEU A 149 -12.91 -9.36 9.28
CA LEU A 149 -11.74 -9.97 9.90
C LEU A 149 -12.12 -10.50 11.29
N PRO A 150 -11.69 -11.71 11.66
CA PRO A 150 -11.88 -12.22 13.01
C PRO A 150 -11.28 -11.24 14.02
N SER A 151 -11.99 -11.01 15.12
CA SER A 151 -11.52 -10.02 16.11
C SER A 151 -10.19 -10.46 16.73
N ARG A 152 -9.34 -9.52 17.15
CA ARG A 152 -8.09 -9.85 17.87
C ARG A 152 -8.34 -10.72 19.10
N VAL A 153 -9.48 -10.51 19.76
CA VAL A 153 -9.90 -11.33 20.90
C VAL A 153 -10.21 -12.75 20.44
N GLN A 154 -10.96 -12.93 19.36
CA GLN A 154 -11.20 -14.27 18.79
C GLN A 154 -9.90 -14.96 18.38
N MET A 155 -8.92 -14.23 17.83
CA MET A 155 -7.63 -14.81 17.47
C MET A 155 -6.81 -15.23 18.71
N ILE A 156 -6.78 -14.40 19.75
CA ILE A 156 -6.10 -14.75 21.02
C ILE A 156 -6.83 -15.91 21.72
N THR A 157 -8.16 -15.92 21.71
CA THR A 157 -8.96 -17.00 22.27
C THR A 157 -8.75 -18.30 21.49
N ALA A 158 -8.83 -18.27 20.17
CA ALA A 158 -8.56 -19.43 19.31
C ALA A 158 -7.13 -19.95 19.51
N GLN A 159 -6.14 -19.05 19.64
CA GLN A 159 -4.77 -19.43 19.97
C GLN A 159 -4.67 -20.10 21.36
N ARG A 160 -5.36 -19.57 22.37
CA ARG A 160 -5.39 -20.13 23.72
C ARG A 160 -6.11 -21.47 23.77
N GLU A 161 -7.24 -21.59 23.09
CA GLU A 161 -8.02 -22.83 22.99
C GLU A 161 -7.25 -23.90 22.23
N ALA A 162 -6.66 -23.58 21.08
CA ALA A 162 -5.78 -24.48 20.35
C ALA A 162 -4.57 -24.93 21.19
N SER A 163 -3.97 -23.99 21.94
CA SER A 163 -2.89 -24.30 22.86
C SER A 163 -3.34 -25.25 23.98
N ASN A 164 -4.46 -24.94 24.63
CA ASN A 164 -5.02 -25.74 25.72
C ASN A 164 -5.48 -27.13 25.25
N GLU A 165 -6.11 -27.23 24.08
CA GLU A 165 -6.58 -28.49 23.50
C GLU A 165 -5.41 -29.42 23.17
N ALA A 166 -4.33 -28.91 22.59
CA ALA A 166 -3.14 -29.70 22.28
C ALA A 166 -2.33 -30.06 23.54
N VAL A 167 -2.33 -29.22 24.58
CA VAL A 167 -1.80 -29.61 25.90
C VAL A 167 -2.62 -30.76 26.50
N ASN A 168 -3.94 -30.69 26.42
CA ASN A 168 -4.85 -31.72 26.97
C ASN A 168 -4.83 -33.04 26.18
N ARG A 169 -4.60 -33.01 24.86
CA ARG A 169 -4.50 -34.21 24.00
C ARG A 169 -3.06 -34.65 23.73
N ARG A 170 -2.07 -34.13 24.48
CA ARG A 170 -0.64 -34.43 24.28
C ARG A 170 -0.35 -35.93 24.13
N SER A 171 -0.99 -36.77 24.93
CA SER A 171 -0.79 -38.23 24.92
C SER A 171 -1.33 -38.92 23.67
N GLU A 172 -2.48 -38.48 23.14
CA GLU A 172 -3.11 -39.02 21.93
C GLU A 172 -2.38 -38.54 20.67
N LEU A 173 -1.96 -37.27 20.65
CA LEU A 173 -1.20 -36.67 19.56
C LEU A 173 0.18 -37.29 19.41
N LEU A 174 0.83 -37.61 20.54
CA LEU A 174 2.08 -38.37 20.54
C LEU A 174 1.92 -39.75 19.89
N ALA A 175 0.86 -40.49 20.27
CA ALA A 175 0.65 -41.85 19.77
C ALA A 175 0.50 -41.85 18.24
N ARG A 176 -0.29 -40.92 17.69
CA ARG A 176 -0.44 -40.74 16.23
C ARG A 176 0.84 -40.33 15.53
N TYR A 177 1.64 -39.45 16.14
CA TYR A 177 2.91 -39.03 15.56
C TYR A 177 3.92 -40.17 15.46
N LEU A 178 3.96 -41.07 16.47
CA LEU A 178 4.81 -42.26 16.43
C LEU A 178 4.30 -43.34 15.44
N GLU A 179 3.00 -43.37 15.15
CA GLU A 179 2.42 -44.19 14.08
C GLU A 179 2.81 -43.68 12.68
N ASP A 180 2.80 -42.36 12.47
CA ASP A 180 3.16 -41.73 11.20
C ASP A 180 4.68 -41.71 10.93
N HIS A 181 5.50 -41.86 11.99
CA HIS A 181 6.96 -41.85 11.95
C HIS A 181 7.58 -43.11 12.60
N PRO A 182 7.39 -44.30 12.00
CA PRO A 182 7.87 -45.57 12.57
C PRO A 182 9.39 -45.63 12.70
N GLU A 183 10.14 -44.90 11.87
CA GLU A 183 11.60 -44.71 11.98
C GLU A 183 12.06 -44.07 13.31
N MET A 184 11.15 -43.46 14.06
CA MET A 184 11.43 -42.84 15.37
C MET A 184 11.12 -43.78 16.55
N ALA A 185 10.47 -44.94 16.31
CA ALA A 185 10.07 -45.86 17.37
C ALA A 185 11.22 -46.75 17.90
N GLU A 186 12.24 -47.03 17.07
CA GLU A 186 13.36 -47.91 17.42
C GLU A 186 14.34 -47.33 18.46
N GLY A 187 14.27 -46.03 18.75
CA GLY A 187 15.15 -45.32 19.72
C GLY A 187 14.48 -44.90 21.03
N VAL A 188 13.19 -45.17 21.22
CA VAL A 188 12.44 -44.77 22.42
C VAL A 188 12.62 -45.81 23.52
N VAL A 189 13.54 -45.56 24.46
CA VAL A 189 13.69 -46.39 25.67
C VAL A 189 12.42 -46.26 26.51
N ALA A 190 11.78 -47.39 26.82
CA ALA A 190 10.45 -47.50 27.44
C ALA A 190 10.29 -46.87 28.85
N GLU A 191 11.32 -46.27 29.44
CA GLU A 191 11.25 -45.65 30.78
C GLU A 191 11.10 -44.12 30.77
N GLU A 192 11.55 -43.41 29.73
CA GLU A 192 11.16 -42.01 29.50
C GLU A 192 11.15 -41.76 28.00
N PRO A 193 9.98 -41.63 27.34
CA PRO A 193 9.97 -41.16 25.97
C PRO A 193 10.63 -39.79 25.96
N GLY A 194 11.62 -39.57 25.08
CA GLY A 194 12.45 -38.37 25.10
C GLY A 194 11.58 -37.12 25.27
N LEU A 195 11.65 -36.51 26.46
CA LEU A 195 10.80 -35.38 26.88
C LEU A 195 10.78 -34.25 25.84
N GLY A 196 11.87 -34.10 25.08
CA GLY A 196 11.99 -33.17 23.95
C GLY A 196 11.11 -33.51 22.75
N ALA A 197 11.08 -34.77 22.30
CA ALA A 197 10.22 -35.22 21.19
C ALA A 197 8.74 -35.12 21.56
N LEU A 198 8.39 -35.47 22.79
CA LEU A 198 7.05 -35.32 23.36
C LEU A 198 6.60 -33.85 23.43
N ALA A 199 7.47 -32.98 23.95
CA ALA A 199 7.19 -31.55 24.05
C ALA A 199 7.07 -30.91 22.66
N TRP A 200 7.86 -31.37 21.70
CA TRP A 200 7.82 -30.90 20.33
C TRP A 200 6.54 -31.33 19.60
N ALA A 201 6.16 -32.61 19.64
CA ALA A 201 4.92 -33.09 19.00
C ALA A 201 3.67 -32.37 19.52
N ALA A 202 3.62 -32.07 20.83
CA ALA A 202 2.56 -31.26 21.40
C ALA A 202 2.58 -29.81 20.87
N THR A 203 3.77 -29.20 20.77
CA THR A 203 3.95 -27.84 20.25
C THR A 203 3.63 -27.76 18.75
N ASP A 204 3.96 -28.78 17.97
CA ASP A 204 3.66 -28.87 16.55
C ASP A 204 2.15 -28.92 16.30
N ALA A 205 1.41 -29.73 17.08
CA ALA A 205 -0.04 -29.78 17.01
C ALA A 205 -0.69 -28.43 17.35
N VAL A 206 -0.17 -27.71 18.36
CA VAL A 206 -0.57 -26.32 18.67
C VAL A 206 -0.34 -25.42 17.46
N ASN A 207 0.86 -25.48 16.89
CA ASN A 207 1.29 -24.62 15.78
C ASN A 207 0.48 -24.85 14.50
N ARG A 208 0.17 -26.11 14.15
CA ARG A 208 -0.67 -26.42 12.98
C ARG A 208 -2.07 -25.82 13.11
N ARG A 209 -2.68 -25.93 14.29
CA ARG A 209 -4.01 -25.34 14.53
C ARG A 209 -3.99 -23.81 14.49
N LEU A 210 -2.90 -23.21 14.97
CA LEU A 210 -2.62 -21.78 14.83
C LEU A 210 -2.44 -21.37 13.37
N GLU A 211 -1.68 -22.14 12.59
CA GLU A 211 -1.49 -21.91 11.15
C GLU A 211 -2.84 -21.90 10.41
N GLU A 212 -3.75 -22.84 10.68
CA GLU A 212 -5.10 -22.86 10.10
C GLU A 212 -5.91 -21.58 10.42
N VAL A 213 -5.92 -21.14 11.68
CA VAL A 213 -6.61 -19.91 12.11
C VAL A 213 -6.00 -18.68 11.42
N THR A 214 -4.68 -18.63 11.30
CA THR A 214 -3.98 -17.54 10.59
C THR A 214 -4.22 -17.57 9.08
N ALA A 215 -4.38 -18.75 8.48
CA ALA A 215 -4.66 -18.90 7.05
C ALA A 215 -6.04 -18.35 6.68
N GLU A 216 -7.06 -18.57 7.52
CA GLU A 216 -8.37 -17.95 7.32
C GLU A 216 -8.28 -16.41 7.42
N HIS A 217 -7.56 -15.89 8.41
CA HIS A 217 -7.33 -14.44 8.55
C HIS A 217 -6.65 -13.85 7.30
N ASP A 218 -5.59 -14.49 6.82
CA ASP A 218 -4.85 -14.07 5.63
C ASP A 218 -5.74 -14.12 4.37
N ALA A 219 -6.58 -15.15 4.23
CA ALA A 219 -7.53 -15.28 3.13
C ALA A 219 -8.56 -14.14 3.15
N ARG A 220 -9.19 -13.86 4.30
CA ARG A 220 -10.13 -12.73 4.46
C ARG A 220 -9.49 -11.39 4.16
N ARG A 221 -8.25 -11.19 4.61
CA ARG A 221 -7.48 -9.97 4.31
C ARG A 221 -7.18 -9.84 2.82
N ALA A 222 -6.85 -10.94 2.14
CA ALA A 222 -6.64 -10.95 0.70
C ALA A 222 -7.92 -10.58 -0.07
N GLU A 223 -9.09 -11.07 0.38
CA GLU A 223 -10.40 -10.69 -0.16
C GLU A 223 -10.67 -9.19 -0.02
N GLN A 224 -10.39 -8.60 1.15
CA GLN A 224 -10.52 -7.15 1.36
C GLN A 224 -9.63 -6.35 0.41
N ILE A 225 -8.35 -6.72 0.30
CA ILE A 225 -7.39 -6.05 -0.59
C ILE A 225 -7.86 -6.17 -2.05
N ALA A 226 -8.37 -7.34 -2.46
CA ALA A 226 -8.89 -7.57 -3.80
C ALA A 226 -10.11 -6.68 -4.10
N LEU A 227 -11.01 -6.51 -3.13
CA LEU A 227 -12.17 -5.63 -3.27
C LEU A 227 -11.74 -4.16 -3.41
N VAL A 228 -10.83 -3.68 -2.56
CA VAL A 228 -10.26 -2.32 -2.69
C VAL A 228 -9.61 -2.15 -4.06
N ARG A 229 -8.79 -3.12 -4.51
CA ARG A 229 -8.14 -3.10 -5.84
C ARG A 229 -9.13 -3.13 -7.01
N ARG A 230 -10.31 -3.71 -6.83
CA ARG A 230 -11.37 -3.72 -7.86
C ARG A 230 -12.02 -2.35 -8.01
N TYR A 231 -12.23 -1.64 -6.90
CA TYR A 231 -12.93 -0.35 -6.90
C TYR A 231 -11.99 0.88 -6.83
N ARG A 232 -10.68 0.67 -6.74
CA ARG A 232 -9.66 1.75 -6.67
C ARG A 232 -9.75 2.76 -7.81
N PHE A 233 -10.25 2.38 -8.99
CA PHE A 233 -10.34 3.27 -10.15
C PHE A 233 -11.24 4.49 -9.92
N LEU A 234 -12.13 4.44 -8.92
CA LEU A 234 -13.00 5.55 -8.54
C LEU A 234 -12.20 6.67 -7.83
N SER A 235 -11.08 6.36 -7.20
CA SER A 235 -10.29 7.29 -6.41
C SER A 235 -8.87 7.46 -6.97
N PRO A 236 -8.50 8.64 -7.49
CA PRO A 236 -7.12 8.92 -7.91
C PRO A 236 -6.14 8.81 -6.73
N ALA A 237 -6.62 9.04 -5.50
CA ALA A 237 -5.81 8.89 -4.28
C ALA A 237 -5.44 7.42 -4.03
N LEU A 238 -6.39 6.48 -4.15
CA LEU A 238 -6.09 5.04 -4.01
C LEU A 238 -5.10 4.56 -5.07
N LEU A 239 -5.28 4.99 -6.33
CA LEU A 239 -4.37 4.65 -7.43
C LEU A 239 -2.95 5.14 -7.17
N ALA A 240 -2.79 6.41 -6.80
CA ALA A 240 -1.48 7.00 -6.51
C ALA A 240 -0.86 6.37 -5.26
N GLN A 241 -1.64 6.15 -4.20
CA GLN A 241 -1.15 5.58 -2.95
C GLN A 241 -0.58 4.17 -3.16
N GLU A 242 -1.28 3.32 -3.92
CA GLU A 242 -0.80 1.96 -4.21
C GLU A 242 0.56 1.99 -4.94
N VAL A 243 0.71 2.84 -5.95
CA VAL A 243 1.97 2.95 -6.70
C VAL A 243 3.10 3.50 -5.82
N LEU A 244 2.82 4.50 -4.97
CA LEU A 244 3.81 5.06 -4.05
C LEU A 244 4.29 4.02 -3.02
N LEU A 245 3.39 3.21 -2.46
CA LEU A 245 3.72 2.15 -1.51
C LEU A 245 4.51 1.01 -2.18
N ASP A 246 4.10 0.59 -3.37
CA ASP A 246 4.83 -0.43 -4.13
C ASP A 246 6.23 0.06 -4.53
N ALA A 247 6.37 1.31 -4.97
CA ALA A 247 7.66 1.93 -5.26
C ALA A 247 8.56 2.02 -4.02
N ALA A 248 8.00 2.40 -2.86
CA ALA A 248 8.73 2.48 -1.59
C ALA A 248 9.07 1.11 -0.98
N GLY A 249 8.51 0.01 -1.49
CA GLY A 249 8.70 -1.33 -0.92
C GLY A 249 7.91 -1.55 0.38
N THR A 250 6.84 -0.79 0.60
CA THR A 250 5.94 -0.89 1.75
C THR A 250 4.53 -1.33 1.35
N GLY A 251 4.34 -1.76 0.11
CA GLY A 251 3.07 -2.27 -0.41
C GLY A 251 2.69 -3.67 0.10
N ASP A 252 1.40 -4.00 0.00
CA ASP A 252 0.84 -5.26 0.50
C ASP A 252 1.42 -6.50 -0.19
N ALA A 253 1.76 -6.41 -1.47
CA ALA A 253 2.30 -7.54 -2.24
C ALA A 253 3.66 -7.99 -1.70
N ARG A 254 4.56 -7.04 -1.42
CA ARG A 254 5.87 -7.33 -0.80
C ARG A 254 5.70 -7.92 0.59
N PHE A 255 4.76 -7.41 1.38
CA PHE A 255 4.49 -7.93 2.71
C PHE A 255 3.93 -9.36 2.68
N ALA A 256 3.00 -9.65 1.76
CA ALA A 256 2.50 -11.01 1.55
C ALA A 256 3.62 -11.97 1.11
N GLY A 257 4.50 -11.55 0.19
CA GLY A 257 5.67 -12.31 -0.23
C GLY A 257 6.70 -12.52 0.88
N PHE A 258 6.88 -11.55 1.77
CA PHE A 258 7.70 -11.70 2.97
C PHE A 258 7.12 -12.77 3.90
N GLN A 259 5.81 -12.71 4.17
CA GLN A 259 5.14 -13.70 5.03
C GLN A 259 5.24 -15.11 4.47
N SER A 260 5.05 -15.30 3.15
CA SER A 260 5.21 -16.62 2.53
C SER A 260 6.64 -17.13 2.63
N GLN A 261 7.65 -16.27 2.46
CA GLN A 261 9.06 -16.64 2.62
C GLN A 261 9.43 -16.98 4.06
N VAL A 262 8.86 -16.29 5.05
CA VAL A 262 9.04 -16.60 6.47
C VAL A 262 8.43 -17.96 6.80
N ARG A 263 7.23 -18.28 6.29
CA ARG A 263 6.60 -19.59 6.48
C ARG A 263 7.44 -20.72 5.89
N ALA A 264 7.88 -20.58 4.64
CA ALA A 264 8.76 -21.56 3.99
C ALA A 264 10.12 -21.70 4.70
N PHE A 265 10.65 -20.61 5.26
CA PHE A 265 11.86 -20.69 6.08
C PHE A 265 11.63 -21.38 7.42
N ALA A 266 10.49 -21.15 8.06
CA ALA A 266 10.11 -21.84 9.30
C ALA A 266 10.00 -23.35 9.10
N GLU A 267 9.52 -23.82 7.95
CA GLU A 267 9.55 -25.24 7.55
C GLU A 267 10.99 -25.76 7.44
N ARG A 268 11.85 -25.11 6.64
CA ARG A 268 13.27 -25.53 6.54
C ARG A 268 14.01 -25.51 7.88
N TRP A 269 13.65 -24.58 8.76
CA TRP A 269 14.22 -24.49 10.10
C TRP A 269 13.74 -25.65 10.97
N ARG A 270 12.46 -26.02 10.89
CA ARG A 270 11.90 -27.23 11.52
C ARG A 270 12.62 -28.49 11.00
N ASP A 271 12.74 -28.66 9.69
CA ASP A 271 13.38 -29.83 9.07
C ASP A 271 14.85 -30.02 9.51
N PHE A 272 15.54 -28.92 9.87
CA PHE A 272 16.91 -28.98 10.35
C PHE A 272 17.01 -29.36 11.83
N PHE A 273 16.21 -28.75 12.71
CA PHE A 273 16.36 -28.91 14.16
C PHE A 273 15.56 -30.08 14.73
N VAL A 274 14.40 -30.40 14.15
CA VAL A 274 13.48 -31.39 14.73
C VAL A 274 14.07 -32.79 14.75
N PRO A 275 14.65 -33.31 13.65
CA PRO A 275 15.27 -34.63 13.67
C PRO A 275 16.40 -34.73 14.71
N ALA A 276 17.24 -33.69 14.82
CA ALA A 276 18.35 -33.65 15.78
C ALA A 276 17.88 -33.60 17.24
N ILE A 277 16.83 -32.84 17.54
CA ILE A 277 16.22 -32.77 18.88
C ILE A 277 15.61 -34.13 19.27
N VAL A 278 14.93 -34.79 18.34
CA VAL A 278 14.30 -36.09 18.57
C VAL A 278 15.36 -37.18 18.75
N ALA A 279 16.44 -37.15 17.96
CA ALA A 279 17.57 -38.08 18.08
C ALA A 279 18.48 -37.82 19.31
N GLY A 280 18.24 -36.73 20.05
CA GLY A 280 19.06 -36.37 21.22
C GLY A 280 20.50 -35.97 20.87
N GLU A 281 20.75 -35.55 19.63
CA GLU A 281 22.08 -35.16 19.18
C GLU A 281 22.54 -33.87 19.89
N GLN A 282 23.77 -33.88 20.42
CA GLN A 282 24.39 -32.66 20.93
C GLN A 282 24.94 -31.83 19.77
N MET A 283 24.50 -30.58 19.66
CA MET A 283 25.02 -29.67 18.63
C MET A 283 26.48 -29.33 18.93
N ASP A 284 27.35 -29.58 17.95
CA ASP A 284 28.75 -29.19 18.00
C ASP A 284 29.01 -27.84 17.31
N ALA A 285 30.22 -27.30 17.46
CA ALA A 285 30.60 -26.04 16.81
C ALA A 285 30.55 -26.12 15.28
N SER A 286 30.69 -27.31 14.70
CA SER A 286 30.65 -27.51 13.24
C SER A 286 29.23 -27.41 12.69
N ALA A 287 28.21 -27.81 13.46
CA ALA A 287 26.79 -27.71 13.11
C ALA A 287 26.31 -26.27 12.94
N LEU A 288 26.90 -25.29 13.64
CA LEU A 288 26.55 -23.86 13.51
C LEU A 288 26.70 -23.34 12.07
N SER A 289 27.66 -23.87 11.31
CA SER A 289 27.89 -23.49 9.92
C SER A 289 26.79 -23.96 8.96
N ARG A 290 26.02 -24.99 9.36
CA ARG A 290 24.94 -25.60 8.57
C ARG A 290 23.56 -25.04 8.92
N VAL A 291 23.45 -24.20 9.95
CA VAL A 291 22.17 -23.62 10.38
C VAL A 291 21.58 -22.77 9.24
N PRO A 292 20.34 -23.04 8.82
CA PRO A 292 19.71 -22.29 7.75
C PRO A 292 19.56 -20.82 8.15
N GLN A 293 19.97 -19.91 7.25
CA GLN A 293 19.85 -18.47 7.46
C GLN A 293 18.72 -17.89 6.61
N PHE A 294 17.90 -17.03 7.21
CA PHE A 294 16.87 -16.32 6.47
C PHE A 294 17.49 -15.21 5.63
N ARG A 295 17.21 -15.22 4.32
CA ARG A 295 17.53 -14.13 3.40
C ARG A 295 16.27 -13.79 2.62
N LEU A 296 15.85 -12.54 2.67
CA LEU A 296 14.70 -12.05 1.92
C LEU A 296 15.06 -11.99 0.44
N ALA A 297 14.33 -12.74 -0.40
CA ALA A 297 14.30 -12.52 -1.84
C ALA A 297 13.32 -11.37 -2.12
N ASP A 298 13.84 -10.19 -2.45
CA ASP A 298 13.01 -9.02 -2.78
C ASP A 298 12.38 -9.15 -4.18
N GLU A 299 11.34 -8.37 -4.42
CA GLU A 299 10.59 -8.40 -5.67
C GLU A 299 11.41 -7.82 -6.84
N ALA A 300 11.39 -8.51 -7.98
CA ALA A 300 11.98 -7.99 -9.20
C ALA A 300 11.32 -6.66 -9.62
N SER A 301 12.12 -5.67 -10.01
CA SER A 301 11.63 -4.35 -10.43
C SER A 301 10.59 -4.40 -11.55
N GLY A 302 10.67 -5.41 -12.43
CA GLY A 302 9.69 -5.64 -13.50
C GLY A 302 8.30 -6.01 -12.99
N GLU A 303 8.20 -6.77 -11.89
CA GLU A 303 6.92 -7.15 -11.31
C GLU A 303 6.24 -5.94 -10.68
N VAL A 304 7.01 -5.13 -9.95
CA VAL A 304 6.53 -3.86 -9.37
C VAL A 304 6.04 -2.91 -10.47
N ALA A 305 6.79 -2.78 -11.57
CA ALA A 305 6.39 -1.97 -12.72
C ALA A 305 5.10 -2.48 -13.38
N ARG A 306 4.96 -3.81 -13.55
CA ARG A 306 3.75 -4.43 -14.09
C ARG A 306 2.52 -4.15 -13.23
N ARG A 307 2.64 -4.27 -11.91
CA ARG A 307 1.56 -3.94 -10.98
C ARG A 307 1.19 -2.46 -11.04
N ALA A 308 2.18 -1.57 -11.15
CA ALA A 308 1.98 -0.13 -11.23
C ALA A 308 1.40 0.34 -12.59
N ALA A 309 1.53 -0.45 -13.66
CA ALA A 309 1.09 -0.08 -15.00
C ALA A 309 -0.43 0.20 -15.07
N VAL A 310 -1.26 -0.68 -14.50
CA VAL A 310 -2.72 -0.51 -14.48
C VAL A 310 -3.15 0.76 -13.74
N PRO A 311 -2.76 1.00 -12.46
CA PRO A 311 -3.18 2.20 -11.76
C PRO A 311 -2.66 3.49 -12.40
N LEU A 312 -1.44 3.50 -12.94
CA LEU A 312 -0.92 4.64 -13.69
C LEU A 312 -1.70 4.89 -14.99
N ALA A 313 -2.06 3.84 -15.72
CA ALA A 313 -2.87 3.96 -16.94
C ALA A 313 -4.27 4.51 -16.63
N VAL A 314 -4.92 4.03 -15.57
CA VAL A 314 -6.23 4.54 -15.12
C VAL A 314 -6.10 6.01 -14.68
N LEU A 315 -5.07 6.36 -13.90
CA LEU A 315 -4.84 7.74 -13.48
C LEU A 315 -4.59 8.66 -14.69
N GLY A 316 -3.82 8.19 -15.68
CA GLY A 316 -3.60 8.89 -16.94
C GLY A 316 -4.88 9.07 -17.76
N ALA A 317 -5.76 8.06 -17.79
CA ALA A 317 -7.06 8.13 -18.45
C ALA A 317 -8.00 9.14 -17.77
N LEU A 318 -8.06 9.15 -16.43
CA LEU A 318 -8.81 10.14 -15.66
C LEU A 318 -8.28 11.55 -15.91
N LEU A 319 -6.96 11.73 -15.90
CA LEU A 319 -6.32 13.00 -16.24
C LEU A 319 -6.70 13.45 -17.65
N GLY A 320 -6.62 12.56 -18.65
CA GLY A 320 -6.99 12.86 -20.04
C GLY A 320 -8.45 13.27 -20.19
N LEU A 321 -9.37 12.58 -19.50
CA LEU A 321 -10.80 12.89 -19.50
C LEU A 321 -11.07 14.29 -18.94
N VAL A 322 -10.49 14.63 -17.77
CA VAL A 322 -10.70 15.94 -17.14
C VAL A 322 -10.01 17.04 -17.95
N ALA A 323 -8.84 16.75 -18.55
CA ALA A 323 -8.11 17.68 -19.41
C ALA A 323 -8.90 18.02 -20.68
N ALA A 324 -9.51 17.03 -21.32
CA ALA A 324 -10.39 17.25 -22.47
C ALA A 324 -11.58 18.15 -22.09
N GLY A 325 -12.21 17.89 -20.94
CA GLY A 325 -13.30 18.72 -20.40
C GLY A 325 -12.88 20.17 -20.14
N ALA A 326 -11.73 20.38 -19.51
CA ALA A 326 -11.15 21.71 -19.27
C ALA A 326 -10.81 22.42 -20.58
N GLY A 327 -10.14 21.72 -21.49
CA GLY A 327 -9.74 22.24 -22.81
C GLY A 327 -10.95 22.71 -23.61
N VAL A 328 -11.97 21.87 -23.79
CA VAL A 328 -13.18 22.23 -24.55
C VAL A 328 -13.84 23.50 -23.99
N ARG A 329 -13.98 23.61 -22.66
CA ARG A 329 -14.59 24.77 -22.02
C ARG A 329 -13.75 26.04 -22.11
N LEU A 330 -12.45 25.95 -21.83
CA LEU A 330 -11.55 27.11 -21.87
C LEU A 330 -11.45 27.73 -23.27
N GLY A 331 -11.66 26.96 -24.34
CA GLY A 331 -11.66 27.52 -25.70
C GLY A 331 -12.93 28.26 -26.09
N ARG A 332 -14.01 28.09 -25.31
CA ARG A 332 -15.23 28.88 -25.48
C ARG A 332 -15.14 30.22 -24.76
N VAL A 333 -14.09 30.45 -23.98
CA VAL A 333 -13.83 31.75 -23.34
C VAL A 333 -13.19 32.67 -24.38
N ARG A 334 -13.96 33.63 -24.87
CA ARG A 334 -13.49 34.71 -25.74
C ARG A 334 -13.47 36.02 -24.94
N GLY A 335 -12.51 36.90 -25.25
CA GLY A 335 -12.56 38.30 -24.83
C GLY A 335 -13.83 38.94 -25.39
N ALA A 336 -14.43 39.88 -24.66
CA ALA A 336 -15.53 40.67 -25.19
C ALA A 336 -15.01 41.42 -26.43
N THR A 337 -15.54 41.09 -27.61
CA THR A 337 -15.55 41.99 -28.76
C THR A 337 -16.64 43.02 -28.56
#